data_AF-A0A259P5Z5-F1
#
_entry.id   AF-A0A259P5Z5-F1
#
_cell.length_a   1.000
_cell.length_b   1.000
_cell.length_c   1.000
_cell.angle_alpha   90.00
_cell.angle_beta   90.00
_cell.angle_gamma   90.00
#
_symmetry.space_group_name_H-M   'P 1'
#
loop_
_entity.id
_entity.type
_entity.pdbx_description
1 polymer ?
#
loop_
_entity_poly.entity_id
_entity_poly.type
_entity_poly.pdbx_seq_one_letter_code
_entity_poly.pdbx_strand_id
1 'polypeptide(L)'
;MTYIVAYQKFINSDRTVEINLPVEEDTHRRIGDELATVEGITYVAIPDGIDLPEQPSEIDVEVVILEDHEKKLICSISPLVKVINDEVKNSIAEKYSTADEIKLLRTQPSPAFDEYNAFVESCRLIGKNKKQALGLI
;
A
#
# COMPACT_ATOMS: atom_id res chain seq x y z
N MET A 1 5.71 13.16 4.16
CA MET A 1 6.05 11.83 3.63
C MET A 1 5.69 10.83 4.72
N THR A 2 6.11 9.58 4.61
CA THR A 2 5.89 8.53 5.62
C THR A 2 7.24 7.94 5.98
N TYR A 3 7.42 7.55 7.25
CA TYR A 3 8.54 6.73 7.67
C TYR A 3 8.06 5.30 7.94
N ILE A 4 8.97 4.34 7.79
CA ILE A 4 8.66 2.92 7.97
C ILE A 4 9.23 2.46 9.29
N VAL A 5 8.43 1.69 10.02
CA VAL A 5 8.91 0.94 11.18
C VAL A 5 8.79 -0.56 10.93
N ALA A 6 9.72 -1.30 11.50
CA ALA A 6 9.73 -2.75 11.49
C ALA A 6 9.68 -3.28 12.93
N TYR A 7 8.95 -4.37 13.12
CA TYR A 7 8.90 -5.07 14.40
C TYR A 7 8.50 -6.53 14.20
N GLN A 8 8.82 -7.38 15.18
CA GLN A 8 8.33 -8.76 15.21
C GLN A 8 7.16 -8.86 16.19
N LYS A 9 6.01 -9.37 15.71
CA LYS A 9 4.85 -9.61 16.59
C LYS A 9 5.24 -10.66 17.65
N PHE A 10 5.00 -10.36 18.92
CA PHE A 10 5.15 -11.35 19.98
C PHE A 10 3.88 -12.20 20.06
N ILE A 11 4.01 -13.49 19.80
CA ILE A 11 2.89 -14.44 19.76
C ILE A 11 3.18 -15.58 20.72
N ASN A 12 2.28 -15.81 21.67
CA ASN A 12 2.30 -16.99 22.52
C ASN A 12 0.89 -17.65 22.57
N SER A 13 0.70 -18.66 23.42
CA SER A 13 -0.58 -19.37 23.55
C SER A 13 -1.74 -18.49 24.03
N ASP A 14 -1.43 -17.40 24.73
CA ASP A 14 -2.41 -16.64 25.50
C ASP A 14 -2.78 -15.32 24.82
N ARG A 15 -1.84 -14.71 24.08
CA ARG A 15 -2.04 -13.43 23.39
C ARG A 15 -1.08 -13.22 22.20
N THR A 16 -1.49 -12.30 21.34
CA THR A 16 -0.66 -11.66 20.32
C THR A 16 -0.46 -10.20 20.71
N VAL A 17 0.79 -9.73 20.70
CA VAL A 17 1.16 -8.35 20.98
C VAL A 17 1.60 -7.70 19.66
N GLU A 18 0.97 -6.58 19.33
CA GLU A 18 1.23 -5.79 18.13
C GLU A 18 1.73 -4.40 18.50
N ILE A 19 2.24 -3.67 17.51
CA ILE A 19 2.65 -2.29 17.66
C ILE A 19 1.47 -1.42 18.11
N ASN A 20 1.73 -0.55 19.09
CA ASN A 20 0.81 0.52 19.45
C ASN A 20 0.91 1.62 18.40
N LEU A 21 -0.16 1.82 17.64
CA LEU A 21 -0.26 2.93 16.69
C LEU A 21 -0.80 4.18 17.39
N PRO A 22 -0.37 5.39 16.94
CA PRO A 22 -1.02 6.64 17.32
C PRO A 22 -2.51 6.59 16.96
N VAL A 23 -3.33 7.30 17.71
CA VAL A 23 -4.78 7.34 17.50
C VAL A 23 -5.21 8.79 17.33
N GLU A 24 -6.02 9.07 16.31
CA GLU A 24 -6.61 10.39 16.11
C GLU A 24 -7.66 10.67 17.20
N GLU A 25 -7.52 11.79 17.91
CA GLU A 25 -8.35 12.11 19.08
C GLU A 25 -9.85 12.18 18.76
N ASP A 26 -10.22 12.78 17.62
CA ASP A 26 -11.61 12.99 17.26
C ASP A 26 -12.31 11.70 16.77
N THR A 27 -11.63 10.92 15.93
CA THR A 27 -12.25 9.76 15.26
C THR A 27 -11.92 8.42 15.92
N HIS A 28 -10.99 8.42 16.88
CA HIS A 28 -10.43 7.23 17.52
C HIS A 28 -9.85 6.22 16.50
N ARG A 29 -9.45 6.69 15.31
CA ARG A 29 -8.84 5.86 14.28
C ARG A 29 -7.35 5.73 14.52
N ARG A 30 -6.83 4.53 14.32
CA ARG A 30 -5.39 4.28 14.30
C ARG A 30 -4.77 5.01 13.11
N ILE A 31 -3.61 5.61 13.35
CA ILE A 31 -2.83 6.32 12.35
C ILE A 31 -1.62 5.45 12.00
N GLY A 32 -1.59 4.96 10.77
CA GLY A 32 -0.54 4.08 10.28
C GLY A 32 -1.10 2.83 9.61
N ASP A 33 -0.37 2.32 8.63
CA ASP A 33 -0.81 1.27 7.73
C ASP A 33 0.17 0.10 7.75
N GLU A 34 -0.31 -1.10 8.14
CA GLU A 34 0.49 -2.32 8.05
C GLU A 34 0.70 -2.68 6.56
N LEU A 35 1.96 -2.67 6.13
CA LEU A 35 2.32 -2.89 4.73
C LEU A 35 2.34 -4.37 4.42
N ALA A 36 3.14 -5.14 5.15
CA ALA A 36 3.25 -6.60 5.02
C ALA A 36 4.07 -7.20 6.17
N THR A 37 3.97 -8.51 6.34
CA THR A 37 4.92 -9.31 7.13
C THR A 37 5.82 -10.12 6.19
N VAL A 38 7.15 -9.94 6.31
CA VAL A 38 8.18 -10.68 5.57
C VAL A 38 9.03 -11.44 6.59
N GLU A 39 9.11 -12.76 6.45
CA GLU A 39 9.96 -13.61 7.32
C GLU A 39 9.76 -13.39 8.83
N GLY A 40 8.52 -13.05 9.25
CA GLY A 40 8.17 -12.77 10.64
C GLY A 40 8.32 -11.31 11.08
N ILE A 41 8.91 -10.46 10.24
CA ILE A 41 9.05 -9.02 10.48
C ILE A 41 7.87 -8.28 9.82
N THR A 42 7.13 -7.53 10.62
CA THR A 42 6.00 -6.70 10.18
C THR A 42 6.47 -5.28 9.90
N TYR A 43 6.17 -4.76 8.71
CA TYR A 43 6.50 -3.41 8.28
C TYR A 43 5.25 -2.54 8.31
N VAL A 44 5.37 -1.34 8.87
CA VAL A 44 4.26 -0.39 9.02
C VAL A 44 4.68 0.99 8.55
N ALA A 45 3.84 1.63 7.73
CA ALA A 45 4.01 3.01 7.32
C ALA A 45 3.33 3.96 8.31
N ILE A 46 4.07 4.93 8.83
CA ILE A 46 3.58 5.97 9.74
C ILE A 46 3.74 7.34 9.06
N PRO A 47 2.72 8.23 9.09
CA PRO A 47 2.87 9.59 8.59
C PRO A 47 3.99 10.36 9.31
N ASP A 48 4.74 11.16 8.56
CA ASP A 48 5.76 12.02 9.15
C ASP A 48 5.18 12.99 10.17
N GLY A 49 5.98 13.32 11.18
CA GLY A 49 5.61 14.27 12.23
C GLY A 49 4.66 13.68 13.28
N ILE A 50 4.38 12.38 13.22
CA ILE A 50 3.62 11.65 14.23
C ILE A 50 4.56 10.68 14.95
N ASP A 51 4.70 10.89 16.25
CA ASP A 51 5.49 10.03 17.12
C ASP A 51 4.70 8.77 17.49
N LEU A 52 5.41 7.64 17.53
CA LEU A 52 4.86 6.41 18.05
C LEU A 52 4.65 6.53 19.57
N PRO A 53 3.52 6.02 20.11
CA PRO A 53 3.32 5.92 21.54
C PRO A 53 4.28 4.87 22.16
N GLU A 54 4.29 4.82 23.49
CA GLU A 54 5.05 3.79 24.22
C GLU A 54 4.65 2.38 23.77
N GLN A 55 5.67 1.59 23.45
CA GLN A 55 5.49 0.23 22.94
C GLN A 55 5.52 -0.79 24.08
N PRO A 56 4.80 -1.91 23.95
CA PRO A 56 4.90 -3.02 24.89
C PRO A 56 6.33 -3.54 24.98
N SER A 57 6.77 -3.92 26.19
CA SER A 57 8.12 -4.45 26.44
C SER A 57 8.46 -5.75 25.70
N GLU A 58 7.45 -6.43 25.17
CA GLU A 58 7.56 -7.71 24.48
C GLU A 58 7.93 -7.56 23.01
N ILE A 59 7.86 -6.34 22.46
CA ILE A 59 8.21 -6.06 21.06
C ILE A 59 9.24 -4.94 20.99
N ASP A 60 10.20 -5.13 20.10
CA ASP A 60 11.16 -4.09 19.72
C ASP A 60 10.72 -3.49 18.38
N VAL A 61 10.59 -2.17 18.35
CA VAL A 61 10.20 -1.41 17.16
C VAL A 61 11.37 -0.55 16.74
N GLU A 62 11.75 -0.64 15.47
CA GLU A 62 12.83 0.16 14.89
C GLU A 62 12.37 0.91 13.64
N VAL A 63 12.90 2.11 13.45
CA VAL A 63 12.72 2.87 12.21
C VAL A 63 13.68 2.32 11.17
N VAL A 64 13.15 1.94 9.99
CA VAL A 64 13.91 1.32 8.92
C VAL A 64 13.83 2.12 7.64
N ILE A 65 14.90 2.07 6.85
CA ILE A 65 14.94 2.61 5.49
C ILE A 65 14.90 1.43 4.54
N LEU A 66 13.79 1.28 3.81
CA LEU A 66 13.64 0.20 2.86
C LEU A 66 14.49 0.42 1.60
N GLU A 67 15.28 -0.59 1.24
CA GLU A 67 15.95 -0.67 -0.04
C GLU A 67 14.96 -1.02 -1.18
N ASP A 68 15.38 -0.80 -2.43
CA ASP A 68 14.53 -1.05 -3.61
C ASP A 68 14.07 -2.50 -3.72
N HIS A 69 14.89 -3.46 -3.26
CA HIS A 69 14.54 -4.87 -3.31
C HIS A 69 13.47 -5.22 -2.27
N GLU A 70 13.54 -4.64 -1.06
CA GLU A 70 12.56 -4.80 0.02
C GLU A 70 11.23 -4.15 -0.35
N LYS A 71 11.26 -2.94 -0.93
CA LYS A 71 10.06 -2.26 -1.43
C LYS A 71 9.31 -3.11 -2.46
N LYS A 72 10.04 -3.74 -3.39
CA LYS A 72 9.45 -4.65 -4.39
C LYS A 72 8.86 -5.89 -3.73
N LEU A 73 9.57 -6.48 -2.78
CA LEU A 73 9.10 -7.64 -2.03
C LEU A 73 7.81 -7.32 -1.28
N ILE A 74 7.81 -6.27 -0.46
CA ILE A 74 6.64 -5.79 0.29
C ILE A 74 5.50 -5.46 -0.66
N CYS A 75 5.74 -4.75 -1.77
CA CYS A 75 4.73 -4.49 -2.80
C CYS A 75 4.06 -5.76 -3.31
N SER A 76 4.83 -6.85 -3.49
CA SER A 76 4.30 -8.08 -4.08
C SER A 76 3.38 -8.85 -3.15
N ILE A 77 3.59 -8.74 -1.83
CA ILE A 77 2.84 -9.49 -0.82
C ILE A 77 1.83 -8.63 -0.04
N SER A 78 1.95 -7.30 -0.11
CA SER A 78 1.15 -6.37 0.67
C SER A 78 -0.34 -6.46 0.32
N PRO A 79 -1.21 -6.72 1.31
CA PRO A 79 -2.66 -6.68 1.11
C PRO A 79 -3.15 -5.30 0.65
N LEU A 80 -2.57 -4.22 1.18
CA LEU A 80 -2.93 -2.85 0.80
C LEU A 80 -2.58 -2.57 -0.67
N VAL A 81 -1.40 -2.99 -1.12
CA VAL A 81 -0.99 -2.85 -2.53
C VAL A 81 -1.90 -3.65 -3.45
N LYS A 82 -2.35 -4.83 -3.02
CA LYS A 82 -3.35 -5.63 -3.75
C LYS A 82 -4.66 -4.86 -3.90
N VAL A 83 -5.19 -4.29 -2.82
CA VAL A 83 -6.41 -3.45 -2.86
C VAL A 83 -6.24 -2.28 -3.83
N ILE A 84 -5.13 -1.54 -3.75
CA ILE A 84 -4.83 -0.43 -4.67
C ILE A 84 -4.82 -0.91 -6.14
N ASN A 85 -4.20 -2.05 -6.41
CA ASN A 85 -4.16 -2.60 -7.78
C ASN A 85 -5.55 -3.00 -8.27
N ASP A 86 -6.37 -3.57 -7.41
CA ASP A 86 -7.72 -3.99 -7.76
C ASP A 86 -8.65 -2.78 -7.96
N GLU A 87 -8.51 -1.71 -7.18
CA GLU A 87 -9.18 -0.43 -7.42
C GLU A 87 -8.86 0.13 -8.80
N VAL A 88 -7.58 0.16 -9.20
CA VAL A 88 -7.16 0.64 -10.53
C VAL A 88 -7.80 -0.19 -11.64
N LYS A 89 -7.81 -1.52 -11.51
CA LYS A 89 -8.47 -2.40 -12.50
C LYS A 89 -9.97 -2.14 -12.55
N ASN A 90 -10.62 -1.99 -11.40
CA ASN A 90 -12.05 -1.76 -11.31
C ASN A 90 -12.43 -0.41 -11.95
N SER A 91 -11.67 0.65 -11.69
CA SER A 91 -11.89 1.96 -12.34
C SER A 91 -11.77 1.90 -13.87
N ILE A 92 -10.88 1.05 -14.40
CA ILE A 92 -10.77 0.82 -15.84
C ILE A 92 -11.99 0.04 -16.34
N ALA A 93 -12.34 -1.05 -15.65
CA ALA A 93 -13.44 -1.94 -16.01
C ALA A 93 -14.83 -1.27 -15.94
N GLU A 94 -14.99 -0.27 -15.06
CA GLU A 94 -16.22 0.54 -14.98
C GLU A 94 -16.50 1.32 -16.27
N LYS A 95 -15.44 1.72 -16.98
CA LYS A 95 -15.56 2.53 -18.21
C LYS A 95 -15.40 1.70 -19.49
N TYR A 96 -14.52 0.70 -19.48
CA TYR A 96 -14.20 -0.13 -20.63
C TYR A 96 -14.38 -1.59 -20.27
N SER A 97 -15.25 -2.29 -21.00
CA SER A 97 -15.33 -3.74 -20.87
C SER A 97 -14.09 -4.39 -21.49
N THR A 98 -13.79 -5.63 -21.12
CA THR A 98 -12.70 -6.40 -21.75
C THR A 98 -12.87 -6.53 -23.27
N ALA A 99 -14.10 -6.59 -23.77
CA ALA A 99 -14.35 -6.61 -25.21
C ALA A 99 -14.00 -5.27 -25.89
N ASP A 100 -14.27 -4.16 -25.22
CA ASP A 100 -13.88 -2.82 -25.69
C ASP A 100 -12.37 -2.68 -25.72
N GLU A 101 -11.68 -3.11 -24.67
CA GLU A 101 -10.21 -3.10 -24.60
C GLU A 101 -9.58 -3.91 -25.75
N ILE A 102 -10.08 -5.14 -26.00
CA ILE A 102 -9.62 -5.97 -27.12
C ILE A 102 -9.86 -5.27 -28.46
N LYS A 103 -11.03 -4.65 -28.64
CA LYS A 103 -11.34 -3.91 -29.86
C LYS A 103 -10.36 -2.75 -30.05
N LEU A 104 -10.17 -1.92 -29.03
CA LEU A 104 -9.28 -0.77 -29.03
C LEU A 104 -7.83 -1.17 -29.33
N LEU A 105 -7.35 -2.26 -28.73
CA LEU A 105 -6.02 -2.83 -28.99
C LEU A 105 -5.83 -3.30 -30.43
N ARG A 106 -6.89 -3.79 -31.09
CA ARG A 106 -6.83 -4.23 -32.49
C ARG A 106 -6.95 -3.08 -33.49
N THR A 107 -7.53 -1.96 -33.08
CA THR A 107 -7.73 -0.78 -33.93
C THR A 107 -6.67 0.29 -33.71
N GLN A 108 -5.62 0.02 -32.93
CA GLN A 108 -4.52 0.96 -32.75
C GLN A 108 -3.64 1.06 -34.02
N PRO A 109 -3.15 2.25 -34.39
CA PRO A 109 -3.42 3.55 -33.75
C PRO A 109 -4.82 4.11 -34.13
N SER A 110 -5.52 4.73 -33.18
CA SER A 110 -6.77 5.45 -33.43
C SER A 110 -7.04 6.49 -32.34
N PRO A 111 -7.79 7.58 -32.61
CA PRO A 111 -8.14 8.56 -31.59
C PRO A 111 -8.84 7.96 -30.37
N ALA A 112 -9.69 6.94 -30.57
CA ALA A 112 -10.35 6.24 -29.48
C ALA A 112 -9.37 5.43 -28.61
N PHE A 113 -8.31 4.88 -29.21
CA PHE A 113 -7.24 4.21 -28.46
C PHE A 113 -6.42 5.22 -27.65
N ASP A 114 -6.16 6.41 -28.19
CA ASP A 114 -5.42 7.45 -27.48
C ASP A 114 -6.19 7.94 -26.23
N GLU A 115 -7.50 8.13 -26.34
CA GLU A 115 -8.38 8.47 -25.20
C GLU A 115 -8.41 7.36 -24.14
N TYR A 116 -8.52 6.11 -24.57
CA TYR A 116 -8.46 4.95 -23.68
C TYR A 116 -7.11 4.89 -22.94
N ASN A 117 -6.00 5.03 -23.67
CA ASN A 117 -4.66 4.96 -23.10
C ASN A 117 -4.43 6.09 -22.09
N ALA A 118 -4.84 7.32 -22.40
CA ALA A 118 -4.76 8.44 -21.48
C ALA A 118 -5.56 8.19 -20.19
N PHE A 119 -6.76 7.59 -20.30
CA PHE A 119 -7.56 7.22 -19.14
C PHE A 119 -6.88 6.14 -18.29
N VAL A 120 -6.40 5.06 -18.89
CA VAL A 120 -5.69 3.98 -18.19
C VAL A 120 -4.44 4.50 -17.46
N GLU A 121 -3.67 5.37 -18.10
CA GLU A 121 -2.49 5.99 -17.47
C GLU A 121 -2.88 6.91 -16.30
N SER A 122 -4.01 7.62 -16.39
CA SER A 122 -4.53 8.39 -15.25
C SER A 122 -4.89 7.50 -14.05
N CYS A 123 -5.53 6.35 -14.29
CA CYS A 123 -5.84 5.38 -13.24
C CYS A 123 -4.55 4.79 -12.63
N ARG A 124 -3.56 4.45 -13.46
CA ARG A 124 -2.25 3.96 -13.00
C ARG A 124 -1.51 4.99 -12.17
N LEU A 125 -1.58 6.27 -12.54
CA LEU A 125 -0.98 7.36 -11.79
C LEU A 125 -1.60 7.49 -10.39
N ILE A 126 -2.92 7.35 -10.26
CA ILE A 126 -3.58 7.31 -8.94
C ILE A 126 -3.03 6.15 -8.10
N GLY A 127 -2.94 4.95 -8.68
CA GLY A 127 -2.37 3.79 -7.98
C GLY A 127 -0.90 3.99 -7.57
N LYS A 128 -0.10 4.63 -8.43
CA LYS A 128 1.30 5.00 -8.13
C LYS A 128 1.37 5.97 -6.97
N ASN A 129 0.56 7.03 -6.96
CA ASN A 129 0.54 8.04 -5.91
C ASN A 129 0.14 7.44 -4.55
N LYS A 130 -0.85 6.53 -4.52
CA LYS A 130 -1.24 5.82 -3.30
C LYS A 130 -0.08 4.99 -2.73
N LYS A 131 0.64 4.24 -3.58
CA LYS A 131 1.81 3.45 -3.15
C LYS A 131 2.99 4.33 -2.73
N GLN A 132 3.18 5.46 -3.38
CA GLN A 132 4.19 6.46 -2.99
C GLN A 132 3.87 7.06 -1.61
N ALA A 133 2.59 7.31 -1.31
CA ALA A 133 2.18 7.78 0.02
C ALA A 133 2.49 6.77 1.14
N LEU A 134 2.56 5.47 0.80
CA LEU A 134 2.99 4.39 1.70
C LEU A 134 4.52 4.22 1.77
N GLY A 135 5.31 5.03 1.07
CA GLY A 135 6.78 4.93 1.05
C GLY A 135 7.34 3.78 0.21
N LEU A 136 6.51 3.14 -0.61
CA LEU A 136 6.87 1.92 -1.36
C LEU A 136 7.46 2.17 -2.76
N ILE A 137 7.38 3.41 -3.28
CA ILE A 137 7.87 3.80 -4.62
C ILE A 137 8.45 5.22 -4.56
#